data_AF-A0AAF0BS95-F1
#
_entry.id   AF-A0AAF0BS95-F1
#
_cell.length_a   1.000
_cell.length_b   1.000
_cell.length_c   1.000
_cell.angle_alpha   90.00
_cell.angle_beta   90.00
_cell.angle_gamma   90.00
#
_symmetry.space_group_name_H-M   'P 1'
#
loop_
_entity.id
_entity.type
_entity.pdbx_description
1 polymer ?
#
loop_
_entity_poly.entity_id
_entity_poly.type
_entity_poly.pdbx_seq_one_letter_code
_entity_poly.pdbx_strand_id
1 'polypeptide(L)'
;MAQVLQALNKEWSTLAGSPSARRALMRWSATYPVLSGAPDLDGVIALGFDPDGGPEVRRALAAVAPTDQLAARTLLQELLGGLCNLARRVGRDDDALDDVIRLAWDRIRTYPTSRPGSVSANVLLDVRKGYRREQDKAQRRLLSVGVAAEPSAEDRFVSQAFLDDLVTASSTAGISDEVLATILRSRVGGESMAALAAEQQVPLKVLWHRRWRAEARLRELPLAS
;
A
#
# COMPACT_ATOMS: atom_id res chain seq x y z
N MET A 1 10.36 3.40 -8.66
CA MET A 1 10.35 2.32 -7.65
C MET A 1 10.80 2.95 -6.34
N ALA A 2 9.97 2.98 -5.31
CA ALA A 2 10.18 3.83 -4.13
C ALA A 2 11.56 3.58 -3.47
N GLN A 3 12.23 4.66 -3.08
CA GLN A 3 13.57 4.66 -2.49
C GLN A 3 13.65 3.75 -1.25
N VAL A 4 12.58 3.67 -0.47
CA VAL A 4 12.46 2.78 0.71
C VAL A 4 12.67 1.31 0.36
N LEU A 5 12.16 0.85 -0.79
CA LEU A 5 12.23 -0.56 -1.17
C LEU A 5 13.66 -0.96 -1.54
N GLN A 6 14.37 -0.06 -2.23
CA GLN A 6 15.78 -0.25 -2.55
C GLN A 6 16.64 -0.26 -1.29
N ALA A 7 16.36 0.65 -0.34
CA ALA A 7 17.05 0.71 0.94
C ALA A 7 16.84 -0.57 1.75
N LEU A 8 15.61 -1.08 1.87
CA LEU A 8 15.30 -2.32 2.57
C LEU A 8 16.01 -3.54 1.96
N ASN A 9 15.96 -3.71 0.63
CA ASN A 9 16.61 -4.83 -0.03
C ASN A 9 18.14 -4.76 0.08
N LYS A 10 18.72 -3.55 -0.01
CA LYS A 10 20.16 -3.35 0.20
C LYS A 10 20.56 -3.67 1.64
N GLU A 11 19.82 -3.17 2.62
CA GLU A 11 20.04 -3.48 4.03
C GLU A 11 19.95 -4.99 4.27
N TRP A 12 18.91 -5.63 3.75
CA TRP A 12 18.68 -7.07 3.87
C TRP A 12 19.86 -7.89 3.34
N SER A 13 20.39 -7.54 2.16
CA SER A 13 21.54 -8.23 1.57
C SER A 13 22.79 -8.24 2.46
N THR A 14 22.93 -7.24 3.34
CA THR A 14 24.03 -7.16 4.32
C THR A 14 23.66 -7.85 5.63
N LEU A 15 22.41 -7.75 6.07
CA LEU A 15 21.95 -8.29 7.35
C LEU A 15 21.80 -9.81 7.35
N ALA A 16 21.24 -10.40 6.28
CA ALA A 16 20.81 -11.80 6.23
C ALA A 16 21.95 -12.79 6.54
N GLY A 17 23.15 -12.53 6.00
CA GLY A 17 24.34 -13.35 6.21
C GLY A 17 25.20 -12.95 7.42
N SER A 18 24.79 -11.94 8.20
CA SER A 18 25.64 -11.40 9.28
C SER A 18 25.79 -12.37 10.47
N PRO A 19 26.88 -12.29 11.26
CA PRO A 19 27.02 -13.08 12.49
C PRO A 19 25.89 -12.82 13.51
N SER A 20 25.33 -11.61 13.49
CA SER A 20 24.20 -11.24 14.34
C SER A 20 22.91 -11.98 13.95
N ALA A 21 22.66 -12.11 12.63
CA ALA A 21 21.56 -12.88 12.07
C ALA A 21 21.66 -14.36 12.41
N ARG A 22 22.86 -14.96 12.27
CA ARG A 22 23.09 -16.35 12.67
C ARG A 22 22.81 -16.59 14.15
N ARG A 23 23.31 -15.72 15.04
CA ARG A 23 23.04 -15.81 16.49
C ARG A 23 21.56 -15.63 16.81
N ALA A 24 20.87 -14.74 16.09
CA ALA A 24 19.44 -14.54 16.28
C ALA A 24 18.66 -15.79 15.89
N LEU A 25 18.93 -16.34 14.70
CA LEU A 25 18.32 -17.58 14.23
C LEU A 25 18.55 -18.74 15.21
N MET A 26 19.77 -18.94 15.71
CA MET A 26 20.03 -19.97 16.72
C MET A 26 19.16 -19.81 17.98
N ARG A 27 18.97 -18.58 18.48
CA ARG A 27 18.09 -18.32 19.64
C ARG A 27 16.63 -18.59 19.31
N TRP A 28 16.17 -18.17 18.14
CA TRP A 28 14.78 -18.36 17.73
C TRP A 28 14.47 -19.84 17.55
N SER A 29 15.33 -20.60 16.86
CA SER A 29 15.17 -22.04 16.62
C SER A 29 15.20 -22.88 17.89
N ALA A 30 15.92 -22.43 18.94
CA ALA A 30 15.86 -23.08 20.26
C ALA A 30 14.48 -22.97 20.93
N THR A 31 13.71 -21.93 20.61
CA THR A 31 12.36 -21.70 21.17
C THR A 31 11.26 -22.21 20.22
N TYR A 32 11.48 -22.08 18.91
CA TYR A 32 10.53 -22.40 17.85
C TYR A 32 11.16 -23.38 16.85
N PRO A 33 10.96 -24.70 17.06
CA PRO A 33 11.60 -25.74 16.23
C PRO A 33 11.30 -25.64 14.73
N VAL A 34 10.17 -25.01 14.34
CA VAL A 34 9.81 -24.74 12.94
C VAL A 34 10.89 -23.94 12.19
N LEU A 35 11.72 -23.17 12.90
CA LEU A 35 12.80 -22.37 12.32
C LEU A 35 14.13 -23.14 12.17
N SER A 36 14.24 -24.34 12.74
CA SER A 36 15.50 -25.11 12.76
C SER A 36 15.96 -25.61 11.39
N GLY A 37 15.05 -25.69 10.41
CA GLY A 37 15.37 -26.10 9.04
C GLY A 37 16.07 -25.01 8.21
N ALA A 38 16.11 -23.77 8.69
CA ALA A 38 16.70 -22.66 7.95
C ALA A 38 18.21 -22.52 8.23
N PRO A 39 19.07 -22.44 7.20
CA PRO A 39 20.51 -22.19 7.41
C PRO A 39 20.82 -20.72 7.78
N ASP A 40 19.97 -19.79 7.34
CA ASP A 40 20.10 -18.35 7.50
C ASP A 40 18.72 -17.66 7.41
N LEU A 41 18.69 -16.32 7.43
CA LEU A 41 17.43 -15.57 7.38
C LEU A 41 16.72 -15.67 6.02
N ASP A 42 17.44 -15.89 4.92
CA ASP A 42 16.82 -16.14 3.61
C ASP A 42 16.14 -17.51 3.59
N GLY A 43 16.75 -18.50 4.23
CA GLY A 43 16.14 -19.80 4.50
C GLY A 43 14.87 -19.71 5.33
N VAL A 44 14.81 -18.82 6.33
CA VAL A 44 13.59 -18.58 7.11
C VAL A 44 12.47 -18.02 6.22
N ILE A 45 12.78 -17.06 5.34
CA ILE A 45 11.81 -16.52 4.39
C ILE A 45 11.32 -17.62 3.44
N ALA A 46 12.22 -18.47 2.94
CA ALA A 46 11.87 -19.58 2.08
C ALA A 46 10.92 -20.57 2.77
N LEU A 47 11.18 -20.92 4.04
CA LEU A 47 10.26 -21.73 4.85
C LEU A 47 8.90 -21.04 5.05
N GLY A 48 8.87 -19.72 5.14
CA GLY A 48 7.63 -18.93 5.21
C GLY A 48 6.72 -19.10 3.99
N PHE A 49 7.29 -19.38 2.81
CA PHE A 49 6.51 -19.62 1.59
C PHE A 49 5.96 -21.04 1.47
N ASP A 50 6.39 -21.96 2.33
CA ASP A 50 5.81 -23.29 2.39
C ASP A 50 4.32 -23.22 2.79
N PRO A 51 3.40 -23.87 2.04
CA PRO A 51 1.97 -23.82 2.34
C PRO A 51 1.61 -24.40 3.71
N ASP A 52 2.30 -25.45 4.13
CA ASP A 52 1.96 -26.23 5.32
C ASP A 52 2.63 -25.66 6.58
N GLY A 53 3.94 -25.39 6.53
CA GLY A 53 4.74 -24.88 7.64
C GLY A 53 4.85 -23.35 7.71
N GLY A 54 4.68 -22.65 6.59
CA GLY A 54 4.84 -21.19 6.51
C GLY A 54 3.96 -20.39 7.49
N PRO A 55 2.67 -20.76 7.72
CA PRO A 55 1.86 -20.09 8.73
C PRO A 55 2.47 -20.17 10.15
N GLU A 56 3.13 -21.27 10.50
CA GLU A 56 3.78 -21.44 11.80
C GLU A 56 5.09 -20.66 11.89
N VAL A 57 5.91 -20.65 10.83
CA VAL A 57 7.11 -19.79 10.70
C VAL A 57 6.76 -18.33 11.00
N ARG A 58 5.70 -17.81 10.36
CA ARG A 58 5.26 -16.42 10.58
C ARG A 58 4.74 -16.17 11.99
N ARG A 59 4.08 -17.14 12.62
CA ARG A 59 3.66 -17.03 14.02
C ARG A 59 4.87 -16.97 14.95
N ALA A 60 5.88 -17.80 14.72
CA ALA A 60 7.13 -17.77 15.48
C ALA A 60 7.82 -16.40 15.34
N LEU A 61 7.99 -15.91 14.11
CA LEU A 61 8.58 -14.58 13.88
C LEU A 61 7.77 -13.46 14.55
N ALA A 62 6.44 -13.48 14.41
CA ALA A 62 5.57 -12.48 15.04
C ALA A 62 5.60 -12.51 16.56
N ALA A 63 5.86 -13.68 17.17
CA ALA A 63 5.98 -13.80 18.62
C ALA A 63 7.28 -13.21 19.16
N VAL A 64 8.37 -13.28 18.40
CA VAL A 64 9.68 -12.73 18.79
C VAL A 64 9.82 -11.26 18.37
N ALA A 65 9.13 -10.84 17.31
CA ALA A 65 9.22 -9.51 16.72
C ALA A 65 9.07 -8.33 17.69
N PRO A 66 8.28 -8.36 18.79
CA PRO A 66 8.19 -7.25 19.74
C PRO A 66 9.48 -6.95 20.52
N THR A 67 10.39 -7.91 20.63
CA THR A 67 11.64 -7.76 21.39
C THR A 67 12.89 -7.98 20.55
N ASP A 68 12.78 -8.62 19.38
CA ASP A 68 13.90 -8.84 18.46
C ASP A 68 13.67 -8.11 17.14
N GLN A 69 14.54 -7.15 16.85
CA GLN A 69 14.44 -6.32 15.67
C GLN A 69 14.74 -7.09 14.37
N LEU A 70 15.58 -8.14 14.43
CA LEU A 70 15.86 -8.98 13.27
C LEU A 70 14.64 -9.84 12.93
N ALA A 71 13.91 -10.36 13.92
CA ALA A 71 12.69 -11.12 13.67
C ALA A 71 11.61 -10.24 13.00
N ALA A 72 11.47 -8.99 13.46
CA ALA A 72 10.57 -8.02 12.85
C ALA A 72 10.97 -7.70 11.39
N ARG A 73 12.27 -7.51 11.12
CA ARG A 73 12.79 -7.31 9.75
C ARG A 73 12.56 -8.52 8.85
N THR A 74 12.81 -9.74 9.34
CA THR A 74 12.57 -10.97 8.58
C THR A 74 11.11 -11.10 8.18
N LEU A 75 10.18 -10.87 9.12
CA LEU A 75 8.74 -10.91 8.81
C LEU A 75 8.35 -9.78 7.85
N LEU A 76 8.90 -8.57 8.00
CA LEU A 76 8.66 -7.47 7.06
C LEU A 76 9.11 -7.85 5.64
N GLN A 77 10.31 -8.42 5.52
CA GLN A 77 10.87 -8.84 4.23
C GLN A 77 10.03 -9.93 3.57
N GLU A 78 9.54 -10.90 4.35
CA GLU A 78 8.63 -11.94 3.87
C GLU A 78 7.30 -11.35 3.36
N LEU A 79 6.77 -10.33 4.03
CA LEU A 79 5.52 -9.67 3.66
C LEU A 79 5.67 -8.60 2.57
N LEU A 80 6.90 -8.26 2.17
CA LEU A 80 7.21 -7.10 1.33
C LEU A 80 6.47 -7.13 -0.01
N GLY A 81 6.39 -8.28 -0.67
CA GLY A 81 5.61 -8.43 -1.91
C GLY A 81 4.12 -8.14 -1.72
N GLY A 82 3.54 -8.60 -0.61
CA GLY A 82 2.15 -8.34 -0.24
C GLY A 82 1.91 -6.85 0.08
N LEU A 83 2.86 -6.21 0.75
CA LEU A 83 2.83 -4.79 1.09
C LEU A 83 2.95 -3.90 -0.14
N CYS A 84 3.87 -4.20 -1.07
CA CYS A 84 3.96 -3.52 -2.36
C CYS A 84 2.65 -3.65 -3.16
N ASN A 85 2.06 -4.84 -3.18
CA ASN A 85 0.77 -5.08 -3.83
C ASN A 85 -0.39 -4.35 -3.12
N LEU A 86 -0.31 -4.16 -1.81
CA LEU A 86 -1.28 -3.37 -1.06
C LEU A 86 -1.14 -1.89 -1.39
N ALA A 87 0.08 -1.33 -1.30
CA ALA A 87 0.39 0.06 -1.60
C ALA A 87 -0.09 0.44 -3.01
N ARG A 88 0.20 -0.37 -4.04
CA ARG A 88 -0.31 -0.13 -5.41
C ARG A 88 -1.84 -0.12 -5.53
N ARG A 89 -2.56 -0.79 -4.63
CA ARG A 89 -4.04 -0.87 -4.65
C ARG A 89 -4.71 0.25 -3.87
N VAL A 90 -4.07 0.75 -2.81
CA VAL A 90 -4.66 1.75 -1.90
C VAL A 90 -4.01 3.12 -1.98
N GLY A 91 -2.80 3.19 -2.52
CA GLY A 91 -2.02 4.40 -2.64
C GLY A 91 -2.71 5.42 -3.52
N ARG A 92 -2.61 6.68 -3.08
CA ARG A 92 -3.16 7.86 -3.77
C ARG A 92 -2.06 8.83 -4.21
N ASP A 93 -0.86 8.64 -3.69
CA ASP A 93 0.35 9.44 -3.86
C ASP A 93 1.57 8.51 -4.00
N ASP A 94 2.73 9.11 -4.29
CA ASP A 94 4.00 8.39 -4.44
C ASP A 94 4.55 7.87 -3.10
N ASP A 95 4.13 8.47 -1.99
CA ASP A 95 4.58 8.15 -0.61
C ASP A 95 3.81 6.98 0.02
N ALA A 96 2.74 6.50 -0.62
CA ALA A 96 1.88 5.44 -0.09
C ALA A 96 2.63 4.16 0.31
N LEU A 97 3.73 3.84 -0.39
CA LEU A 97 4.54 2.67 -0.05
C LEU A 97 5.30 2.86 1.27
N ASP A 98 5.85 4.05 1.50
CA ASP A 98 6.60 4.40 2.70
C ASP A 98 5.69 4.34 3.93
N ASP A 99 4.47 4.89 3.82
CA ASP A 99 3.46 4.81 4.86
C ASP A 99 2.99 3.37 5.13
N VAL A 100 2.76 2.58 4.09
CA VAL A 100 2.39 1.16 4.22
C VAL A 100 3.48 0.36 4.93
N ILE A 101 4.76 0.62 4.61
CA ILE A 101 5.90 -0.03 5.26
C ILE A 101 6.02 0.40 6.72
N ARG A 102 5.89 1.70 7.01
CA ARG A 102 5.89 2.23 8.39
C ARG A 102 4.79 1.58 9.24
N LEU A 103 3.56 1.56 8.73
CA LEU A 103 2.43 0.94 9.42
C LEU A 103 2.64 -0.57 9.60
N ALA A 104 3.24 -1.25 8.62
CA ALA A 104 3.55 -2.67 8.73
C ALA A 104 4.59 -2.94 9.81
N TRP A 105 5.65 -2.12 9.87
CA TRP A 105 6.67 -2.19 10.90
C TRP A 105 6.05 -2.05 12.30
N ASP A 106 5.28 -0.99 12.53
CA ASP A 106 4.59 -0.76 13.81
C ASP A 106 3.67 -1.92 14.16
N ARG A 107 2.96 -2.47 13.16
CA ARG A 107 2.02 -3.56 13.37
C ARG A 107 2.71 -4.87 13.72
N ILE A 108 3.81 -5.21 13.04
CA ILE A 108 4.63 -6.40 13.32
C ILE A 108 5.19 -6.33 14.74
N ARG A 109 5.74 -5.17 15.12
CA ARG A 109 6.31 -4.92 16.46
C ARG A 109 5.29 -4.99 17.59
N THR A 110 4.00 -4.82 17.29
CA THR A 110 2.90 -4.82 18.26
C THR A 110 1.89 -5.94 18.00
N TYR A 111 2.29 -6.99 17.28
CA TYR A 111 1.38 -8.05 16.88
C TYR A 111 0.98 -8.92 18.09
N PRO A 112 -0.32 -9.09 18.39
CA PRO A 112 -0.79 -9.91 19.49
C PRO A 112 -0.66 -11.40 19.12
N THR A 113 0.15 -12.12 19.89
CA THR A 113 0.43 -13.56 19.69
C THR A 113 -0.82 -14.44 19.82
N SER A 114 -1.81 -14.01 20.59
CA SER A 114 -3.08 -14.71 20.78
C SER A 114 -4.08 -14.54 19.63
N ARG A 115 -3.79 -13.70 18.63
CA ARG A 115 -4.76 -13.41 17.56
C ARG A 115 -4.92 -14.61 16.62
N PRO A 116 -6.15 -15.10 16.41
CA PRO A 116 -6.40 -16.24 15.54
C PRO A 116 -6.19 -15.87 14.06
N GLY A 117 -5.92 -16.91 13.26
CA GLY A 117 -5.78 -16.81 11.81
C GLY A 117 -4.35 -16.55 11.33
N SER A 118 -4.24 -16.18 10.06
CA SER A 118 -2.95 -15.93 9.39
C SER A 118 -2.36 -14.59 9.80
N VAL A 119 -1.11 -14.62 10.27
CA VAL A 119 -0.33 -13.41 10.60
C VAL A 119 -0.25 -12.47 9.40
N SER A 120 0.12 -12.97 8.21
CA SER A 120 0.22 -12.16 6.99
C SER A 120 -1.09 -11.47 6.66
N ALA A 121 -2.19 -12.23 6.66
CA ALA A 121 -3.50 -11.70 6.31
C ALA A 121 -3.95 -10.63 7.30
N ASN A 122 -3.74 -10.89 8.61
CA ASN A 122 -4.06 -9.95 9.66
C ASN A 122 -3.23 -8.67 9.58
N VAL A 123 -1.91 -8.78 9.40
CA VAL A 123 -1.01 -7.62 9.24
C VAL A 123 -1.42 -6.79 8.04
N LEU A 124 -1.59 -7.39 6.85
CA LEU A 124 -2.01 -6.67 5.65
C LEU A 124 -3.37 -5.99 5.81
N LEU A 125 -4.33 -6.64 6.49
CA LEU A 125 -5.63 -6.06 6.78
C LEU A 125 -5.53 -4.88 7.74
N ASP A 126 -4.74 -5.01 8.80
CA ASP A 126 -4.56 -3.96 9.80
C ASP A 126 -3.84 -2.75 9.20
N VAL A 127 -2.80 -2.99 8.39
CA VAL A 127 -2.09 -1.93 7.64
C VAL A 127 -3.04 -1.21 6.70
N ARG A 128 -3.86 -1.94 5.94
CA ARG A 128 -4.89 -1.32 5.08
C ARG A 128 -5.87 -0.46 5.88
N LYS A 129 -6.31 -0.92 7.06
CA LYS A 129 -7.21 -0.16 7.94
C LYS A 129 -6.52 1.08 8.50
N GLY A 130 -5.26 0.95 8.94
CA GLY A 130 -4.44 2.05 9.44
C GLY A 130 -4.24 3.13 8.39
N TYR A 131 -3.80 2.74 7.19
CA TYR A 131 -3.57 3.64 6.07
C TYR A 131 -4.84 4.41 5.70
N ARG A 132 -5.98 3.71 5.58
CA ARG A 132 -7.27 4.38 5.30
C ARG A 132 -7.65 5.40 6.38
N ARG A 133 -7.45 5.07 7.66
CA ARG A 133 -7.76 5.99 8.77
C ARG A 133 -6.87 7.23 8.74
N GLU A 134 -5.59 7.10 8.44
CA GLU A 134 -4.66 8.23 8.31
C GLU A 134 -5.04 9.12 7.13
N GLN A 135 -5.39 8.52 6.00
CA GLN A 135 -5.85 9.23 4.80
C GLN A 135 -7.19 9.96 5.05
N ASP A 136 -8.17 9.30 5.68
CA ASP A 136 -9.45 9.93 6.04
C ASP A 136 -9.22 11.09 7.02
N LYS A 137 -8.26 10.96 7.95
CA LYS A 137 -7.89 12.01 8.90
C LYS A 137 -7.20 13.19 8.20
N ALA A 138 -6.29 12.92 7.26
CA ALA A 138 -5.64 13.93 6.44
C ALA A 138 -6.66 14.69 5.58
N GLN A 139 -7.57 13.97 4.93
CA GLN A 139 -8.65 14.56 4.15
C GLN A 139 -9.57 15.43 5.02
N ARG A 140 -10.00 14.95 6.18
CA ARG A 140 -10.80 15.77 7.12
C ARG A 140 -10.06 17.01 7.59
N ARG A 141 -8.74 16.93 7.81
CA ARG A 141 -7.92 18.10 8.16
C ARG A 141 -7.90 19.13 7.03
N LEU A 142 -7.67 18.70 5.79
CA LEU A 142 -7.73 19.57 4.62
C LEU A 142 -9.10 20.23 4.48
N LEU A 143 -10.18 19.46 4.61
CA LEU A 143 -11.55 19.98 4.58
C LEU A 143 -11.82 20.94 5.74
N SER A 144 -11.29 20.69 6.94
CA SER A 144 -11.46 21.58 8.10
C SER A 144 -10.67 22.89 7.98
N VAL A 145 -9.53 22.88 7.30
CA VAL A 145 -8.76 24.09 6.96
C VAL A 145 -9.48 24.90 5.89
N GLY A 146 -10.19 24.23 4.97
CA GLY A 146 -11.03 24.86 3.94
C GLY A 146 -12.31 25.55 4.45
N VAL A 147 -12.62 25.48 5.75
CA VAL A 147 -13.79 26.19 6.34
C VAL A 147 -13.46 27.62 6.79
N ALA A 148 -12.22 28.10 6.63
CA ALA A 148 -11.82 29.43 7.14
C ALA A 148 -11.36 30.47 6.10
N ALA A 149 -11.40 30.18 4.80
CA ALA A 149 -11.16 31.22 3.78
C ALA A 149 -11.95 30.91 2.50
N GLU A 150 -12.80 31.84 2.06
CA GLU A 150 -13.24 31.86 0.66
C GLU A 150 -11.99 31.84 -0.23
N PRO A 151 -11.88 30.93 -1.21
CA PRO A 151 -10.74 30.91 -2.13
C PRO A 151 -10.65 32.27 -2.82
N SER A 152 -9.44 32.80 -2.91
CA SER A 152 -9.19 34.10 -3.53
C SER A 152 -9.63 34.09 -4.99
N ALA A 153 -9.81 35.27 -5.60
CA ALA A 153 -10.10 35.35 -7.02
C ALA A 153 -9.00 34.69 -7.87
N GLU A 154 -7.75 34.75 -7.40
CA GLU A 154 -6.59 34.13 -8.05
C GLU A 154 -6.63 32.61 -7.93
N ASP A 155 -6.97 32.07 -6.75
CA ASP A 155 -7.10 30.62 -6.53
C ASP A 155 -8.19 30.01 -7.41
N ARG A 156 -9.32 30.72 -7.58
CA ARG A 156 -10.40 30.30 -8.48
C ARG A 156 -9.96 30.32 -9.94
N PHE A 157 -9.28 31.38 -10.36
CA PHE A 157 -8.79 31.51 -11.73
C PHE A 157 -7.78 30.40 -12.07
N VAL A 158 -6.81 30.14 -11.19
CA VAL A 158 -5.80 29.08 -11.39
C VAL A 158 -6.45 27.70 -11.42
N SER A 159 -7.38 27.43 -10.49
CA SER A 159 -8.11 26.16 -10.47
C SER A 159 -8.94 25.95 -11.73
N GLN A 160 -9.60 27.00 -12.22
CA GLN A 160 -10.39 26.94 -13.45
C GLN A 160 -9.51 26.72 -14.68
N ALA A 161 -8.42 27.47 -14.81
CA ALA A 161 -7.45 27.30 -15.89
C ALA A 161 -6.86 25.87 -15.92
N PHE A 162 -6.50 25.33 -14.75
CA PHE A 162 -6.02 23.95 -14.63
C PHE A 162 -7.07 22.91 -15.06
N LEU A 163 -8.34 23.11 -14.67
CA LEU A 163 -9.41 22.21 -15.08
C LEU A 163 -9.66 22.27 -16.60
N ASP A 164 -9.61 23.47 -17.18
CA ASP A 164 -9.75 23.66 -18.63
C ASP A 164 -8.58 23.01 -19.39
N ASP A 165 -7.36 23.12 -18.89
CA ASP A 165 -6.18 22.45 -19.44
C ASP A 165 -6.30 20.92 -19.32
N LEU A 166 -6.78 20.42 -18.17
CA LEU A 166 -7.00 18.99 -17.96
C LEU A 166 -8.05 18.43 -18.93
N VAL A 167 -9.16 19.13 -19.13
CA VAL A 167 -10.20 18.76 -20.10
C VAL A 167 -9.59 18.73 -21.51
N THR A 168 -8.91 19.80 -21.89
CA THR A 168 -8.27 19.93 -23.22
C THR A 168 -7.24 18.81 -23.48
N ALA A 169 -6.36 18.55 -22.52
CA ALA A 169 -5.35 17.50 -22.61
C ALA A 169 -5.99 16.10 -22.68
N SER A 170 -7.05 15.87 -21.88
CA SER A 170 -7.80 14.62 -21.89
C SER A 170 -8.46 14.35 -23.24
N SER A 171 -9.13 15.35 -23.82
CA SER A 171 -9.71 15.24 -25.16
C SER A 171 -8.64 14.95 -26.21
N THR A 172 -7.49 15.63 -26.14
CA THR A 172 -6.35 15.42 -27.05
C THR A 172 -5.79 13.99 -26.96
N ALA A 173 -5.77 13.39 -25.76
CA ALA A 173 -5.39 11.99 -25.56
C ALA A 173 -6.52 10.97 -25.85
N GLY A 174 -7.63 11.42 -26.42
CA GLY A 174 -8.76 10.56 -26.80
C GLY A 174 -9.52 10.00 -25.60
N ILE A 175 -9.58 10.74 -24.49
CA ILE A 175 -10.47 10.48 -23.36
C ILE A 175 -11.69 11.38 -23.54
N SER A 176 -12.89 10.79 -23.62
CA SER A 176 -14.12 11.57 -23.73
C SER A 176 -14.49 12.21 -22.38
N ASP A 177 -15.19 13.33 -22.44
CA ASP A 177 -15.68 14.07 -21.27
C ASP A 177 -16.53 13.20 -20.36
N GLU A 178 -17.36 12.31 -20.92
CA GLU A 178 -18.16 11.34 -20.14
C GLU A 178 -17.28 10.38 -19.33
N VAL A 179 -16.16 9.92 -19.91
CA VAL A 179 -15.22 9.03 -19.22
C VAL A 179 -14.39 9.80 -18.20
N LEU A 180 -13.98 11.03 -18.52
CA LEU A 180 -13.30 11.92 -17.57
C LEU A 180 -14.20 12.23 -16.37
N ALA A 181 -15.47 12.58 -16.62
CA ALA A 181 -16.48 12.79 -15.59
C ALA A 181 -16.70 11.53 -14.74
N THR A 182 -16.72 10.34 -15.36
CA THR A 182 -16.79 9.06 -14.64
C THR A 182 -15.61 8.90 -13.68
N ILE A 183 -14.39 9.27 -14.11
CA ILE A 183 -13.20 9.21 -13.26
C ILE A 183 -13.35 10.19 -12.10
N LEU A 184 -13.71 11.45 -12.36
CA LEU A 184 -13.85 12.48 -11.32
C LEU A 184 -14.94 12.11 -10.30
N ARG A 185 -16.13 11.72 -10.75
CA ARG A 185 -17.25 11.32 -9.88
C ARG A 185 -16.91 10.09 -9.04
N SER A 186 -16.20 9.12 -9.60
CA SER A 186 -15.87 7.87 -8.88
C SER A 186 -14.57 7.90 -8.06
N ARG A 187 -13.62 8.81 -8.33
CA ARG A 187 -12.37 8.98 -7.57
C ARG A 187 -12.45 10.11 -6.55
N VAL A 188 -13.01 11.25 -6.97
CA VAL A 188 -13.08 12.48 -6.17
C VAL A 188 -14.43 12.56 -5.47
N GLY A 189 -15.53 12.39 -6.21
CA GLY A 189 -16.89 12.42 -5.66
C GLY A 189 -17.28 11.21 -4.81
N GLY A 190 -16.50 10.13 -4.88
CA GLY A 190 -16.75 8.89 -4.13
C GLY A 190 -17.97 8.09 -4.60
N GLU A 191 -18.53 8.42 -5.76
CA GLU A 191 -19.72 7.77 -6.30
C GLU A 191 -19.46 6.30 -6.69
N SER A 192 -20.49 5.46 -6.50
CA SER A 192 -20.40 4.03 -6.80
C SER A 192 -20.33 3.76 -8.30
N MET A 193 -19.36 2.95 -8.73
CA MET A 193 -19.25 2.49 -10.12
C MET A 193 -20.50 1.74 -10.60
N ALA A 194 -21.23 1.08 -9.70
CA ALA A 194 -22.48 0.41 -10.04
C ALA A 194 -23.60 1.42 -10.35
N ALA A 195 -23.65 2.52 -9.60
CA ALA A 195 -24.62 3.59 -9.84
C ALA A 195 -24.32 4.34 -11.15
N LEU A 196 -23.05 4.68 -11.37
CA LEU A 196 -22.60 5.34 -12.61
C LEU A 196 -22.82 4.45 -13.84
N ALA A 197 -22.61 3.14 -13.72
CA ALA A 197 -22.87 2.20 -14.81
C ALA A 197 -24.37 2.10 -15.16
N ALA A 198 -25.22 2.09 -14.14
CA ALA A 198 -26.68 2.10 -14.32
C ALA A 198 -27.15 3.41 -14.97
N GLU A 199 -26.62 4.56 -14.52
CA GLU A 199 -26.89 5.88 -15.08
C GLU A 199 -26.51 5.97 -16.56
N GLN A 200 -25.31 5.47 -16.91
CA GLN A 200 -24.80 5.45 -18.29
C GLN A 200 -25.36 4.29 -19.13
N GLN A 201 -26.25 3.47 -18.57
CA GLN A 201 -26.84 2.29 -19.22
C GLN A 201 -25.79 1.33 -19.83
N VAL A 202 -24.66 1.15 -19.15
CA VAL A 202 -23.58 0.24 -19.55
C VAL A 202 -23.37 -0.87 -18.53
N PRO A 203 -22.92 -2.06 -18.95
CA PRO A 203 -22.52 -3.08 -17.99
C PRO A 203 -21.39 -2.57 -17.09
N LEU A 204 -21.49 -2.85 -15.79
CA LEU A 204 -20.48 -2.44 -14.79
C LEU A 204 -19.05 -2.81 -15.21
N LYS A 205 -18.86 -4.02 -15.75
CA LYS A 205 -17.57 -4.49 -16.26
C LYS A 205 -17.02 -3.59 -17.38
N VAL A 206 -17.87 -3.14 -18.30
CA VAL A 206 -17.48 -2.25 -19.42
C VAL A 206 -17.03 -0.90 -18.87
N LEU A 207 -17.78 -0.32 -17.93
CA LEU A 207 -17.41 0.96 -17.34
C LEU A 207 -16.09 0.88 -16.57
N TRP A 208 -15.84 -0.23 -15.85
CA TRP A 208 -14.55 -0.50 -15.21
C TRP A 208 -13.40 -0.51 -16.22
N HIS A 209 -13.55 -1.19 -17.36
CA HIS A 209 -12.51 -1.23 -18.38
C HIS A 209 -12.29 0.14 -19.06
N ARG A 210 -13.36 0.91 -19.29
CA ARG A 210 -13.25 2.28 -19.83
C ARG A 210 -12.46 3.18 -18.88
N ARG A 211 -12.84 3.19 -17.60
CA ARG A 211 -12.16 3.93 -16.53
C ARG A 211 -10.69 3.52 -16.41
N TRP A 212 -10.40 2.22 -16.34
CA TRP A 212 -9.02 1.73 -16.22
C TRP A 212 -8.13 2.21 -17.37
N ARG A 213 -8.60 2.10 -18.62
CA ARG A 213 -7.85 2.55 -19.80
C ARG A 213 -7.65 4.06 -19.81
N ALA A 214 -8.69 4.82 -19.47
CA ALA A 214 -8.58 6.27 -19.40
C ALA A 214 -7.68 6.74 -18.25
N GLU A 215 -7.72 6.10 -17.08
CA GLU A 215 -6.80 6.37 -15.96
C GLU A 215 -5.33 6.05 -16.32
N ALA A 216 -5.08 5.09 -17.22
CA ALA A 216 -3.74 4.85 -17.74
C ALA A 216 -3.27 5.98 -18.65
N ARG A 217 -4.13 6.46 -19.56
CA ARG A 217 -3.83 7.58 -20.46
C ARG A 217 -3.65 8.91 -19.71
N LEU A 218 -4.47 9.17 -18.69
CA LEU A 218 -4.34 10.37 -17.86
C LEU A 218 -2.96 10.46 -17.18
N ARG A 219 -2.37 9.32 -16.80
CA ARG A 219 -1.03 9.28 -16.19
C ARG A 219 0.09 9.65 -17.16
N GLU A 220 -0.17 9.60 -18.46
CA GLU A 220 0.79 9.93 -19.52
C GLU A 220 0.63 11.38 -20.02
N LEU A 221 -0.37 12.12 -19.52
CA LEU A 221 -0.61 13.50 -19.94
C LEU A 221 0.47 14.43 -19.37
N PRO A 222 1.10 15.28 -20.21
CA PRO A 222 1.92 16.37 -19.75
C PRO A 222 1.00 17.52 -19.29
N LEU A 223 0.43 17.40 -18.09
CA LEU A 223 -0.21 18.53 -17.44
C LEU A 223 0.91 19.49 -17.00
N ALA A 224 0.74 20.77 -17.31
CA ALA A 224 1.79 21.79 -17.23
C ALA A 224 2.61 21.70 -15.92
N SER A 225 3.93 21.76 -16.09
CA SER A 225 4.94 21.92 -15.02
C SER A 225 4.97 23.36 -14.51
#